data_AF-A0A356NG11-F1
#
_entry.id   AF-A0A356NG11-F1
#
_cell.length_a   1.000
_cell.length_b   1.000
_cell.length_c   1.000
_cell.angle_alpha   90.00
_cell.angle_beta   90.00
_cell.angle_gamma   90.00
#
_symmetry.space_group_name_H-M   'P 1'
#
loop_
_entity.id
_entity.type
_entity.pdbx_description
1 polymer ?
#
loop_
_entity_poly.entity_id
_entity_poly.type
_entity_poly.pdbx_seq_one_letter_code
_entity_poly.pdbx_strand_id
1 'polypeptide(L)'
;MTQQHGRHRFRRHWLSLLALVVAAMGLLPPSSAWAGRLDNAYDGNIFSLYAGDGAMVPPRNSLADSLRQRRPAVLAFYLDDSSDCKRFAPTLSRLNGEFRTGADVIALSTDSLDPVEDASPDNPAYYWRGLVPQVVILDRDGRVALDRAGQIPLEDLEQSLSVASGLELPEAMTHGRTRAMAVNEINAEVVRAP
;
A
#
# COMPACT_ATOMS: atom_id res chain seq x y z
N MET A 1 -34.89 -40.98 -45.31
CA MET A 1 -33.44 -40.83 -45.03
C MET A 1 -32.99 -39.40 -45.38
N THR A 2 -33.58 -38.37 -44.77
CA THR A 2 -33.41 -36.94 -45.22
C THR A 2 -33.43 -35.90 -44.09
N GLN A 3 -33.56 -36.31 -42.83
CA GLN A 3 -33.66 -35.39 -41.67
C GLN A 3 -32.31 -35.02 -41.02
N GLN A 4 -31.21 -35.72 -41.34
CA GLN A 4 -29.90 -35.44 -40.72
C GLN A 4 -29.15 -34.24 -41.34
N HIS A 5 -29.41 -33.88 -42.59
CA HIS A 5 -28.62 -32.85 -43.30
C HIS A 5 -28.91 -31.41 -42.85
N GLY A 6 -30.12 -31.12 -42.32
CA GLY A 6 -30.50 -29.78 -41.87
C GLY A 6 -29.87 -29.37 -40.54
N ARG A 7 -29.71 -30.31 -39.60
CA ARG A 7 -29.14 -30.04 -38.26
C ARG A 7 -27.66 -29.70 -38.30
N HIS A 8 -26.89 -30.31 -39.21
CA HIS A 8 -25.46 -30.02 -39.36
C HIS A 8 -25.20 -28.64 -39.98
N ARG A 9 -26.02 -28.21 -40.94
CA ARG A 9 -25.92 -26.85 -41.53
C ARG A 9 -26.27 -25.78 -40.51
N PHE A 10 -27.36 -25.97 -39.75
CA PHE A 10 -27.77 -25.05 -38.70
C PHE A 10 -26.67 -24.91 -37.61
N ARG A 11 -26.11 -26.03 -37.13
CA ARG A 11 -25.03 -26.02 -36.13
C ARG A 11 -23.76 -25.33 -36.63
N ARG A 12 -23.45 -25.48 -37.92
CA ARG A 12 -22.30 -24.84 -38.57
C ARG A 12 -22.48 -23.32 -38.71
N HIS A 13 -23.68 -22.86 -39.07
CA HIS A 13 -23.99 -21.42 -39.08
C HIS A 13 -23.91 -20.78 -37.69
N TRP A 14 -24.39 -21.48 -36.66
CA TRP A 14 -24.28 -21.02 -35.27
C TRP A 14 -22.82 -20.93 -34.80
N LEU A 15 -21.99 -21.91 -35.13
CA LEU A 15 -20.56 -21.89 -34.81
C LEU A 15 -19.84 -20.75 -35.55
N SER A 16 -20.18 -20.48 -36.81
CA SER A 16 -19.63 -19.35 -37.57
C SER A 16 -20.06 -18.00 -36.99
N LEU A 17 -21.32 -17.87 -36.55
CA LEU A 17 -21.83 -16.67 -35.89
C LEU A 17 -21.15 -16.44 -34.54
N LEU A 18 -20.98 -17.49 -33.74
CA LEU A 18 -20.25 -17.44 -32.47
C LEU A 18 -18.80 -17.02 -32.70
N ALA A 19 -18.12 -17.62 -33.69
CA ALA A 19 -16.75 -17.25 -34.04
C ALA A 19 -16.63 -15.79 -34.50
N LEU A 20 -17.61 -15.29 -35.27
CA LEU A 20 -17.67 -13.90 -35.69
C LEU A 20 -17.87 -12.95 -34.50
N VAL A 21 -18.74 -13.30 -33.55
CA VAL A 21 -18.97 -12.52 -32.32
C VAL A 21 -17.70 -12.49 -31.46
N VAL A 22 -17.03 -13.62 -31.27
CA VAL A 22 -15.77 -13.67 -30.52
C VAL A 22 -14.67 -12.86 -31.23
N ALA A 23 -14.56 -12.95 -32.56
CA ALA A 23 -13.62 -12.15 -33.34
C ALA A 23 -13.93 -10.64 -33.22
N ALA A 24 -15.21 -10.26 -33.30
CA ALA A 24 -15.66 -8.88 -33.12
C ALA A 24 -15.38 -8.36 -31.70
N MET A 25 -15.54 -9.20 -30.68
CA MET A 25 -15.17 -8.85 -29.30
C MET A 25 -13.66 -8.66 -29.14
N GLY A 26 -12.83 -9.45 -29.84
CA GLY A 26 -11.37 -9.29 -29.83
C GLY A 26 -10.86 -8.05 -30.60
N LEU A 27 -11.69 -7.45 -31.45
CA LEU A 27 -11.39 -6.22 -32.21
C LEU A 27 -11.76 -4.95 -31.43
N LEU A 28 -12.52 -5.05 -30.35
CA LEU A 28 -12.80 -3.92 -29.47
C LEU A 28 -11.51 -3.57 -28.70
N PRO A 29 -11.06 -2.31 -28.72
CA PRO A 29 -9.93 -1.92 -27.89
C PRO A 29 -10.28 -2.16 -26.41
N PRO A 30 -9.35 -2.68 -25.59
CA PRO A 30 -9.60 -2.80 -24.17
C PRO A 30 -9.89 -1.41 -23.62
N SER A 31 -11.05 -1.24 -22.97
CA SER A 31 -11.29 -0.06 -22.15
C SER A 31 -10.22 -0.01 -21.06
N SER A 32 -9.68 1.18 -20.78
CA SER A 32 -8.81 1.40 -19.62
C SER A 32 -9.46 0.78 -18.39
N ALA A 33 -8.73 -0.08 -17.67
CA ALA A 33 -9.21 -0.62 -16.40
C ALA A 33 -9.53 0.55 -15.46
N TRP A 34 -10.68 0.51 -14.78
CA TRP A 34 -11.09 1.53 -13.80
C TRP A 34 -10.36 1.35 -12.46
N ALA A 35 -9.14 0.85 -12.52
CA ALA A 35 -8.27 0.59 -11.39
C ALA A 35 -6.95 1.30 -11.67
N GLY A 36 -6.65 2.32 -10.86
CA GLY A 36 -5.57 3.23 -11.13
C GLY A 36 -4.88 3.67 -9.85
N ARG A 37 -3.55 3.59 -9.83
CA ARG A 37 -2.73 4.14 -8.73
C ARG A 37 -2.97 5.64 -8.51
N LEU A 38 -3.46 6.33 -9.54
CA LEU A 38 -3.63 7.79 -9.57
C LEU A 38 -5.06 8.24 -9.29
N ASP A 39 -6.01 7.32 -9.11
CA ASP A 39 -7.39 7.62 -8.79
C ASP A 39 -7.78 7.09 -7.41
N ASN A 40 -8.98 7.47 -6.99
CA ASN A 40 -9.55 7.08 -5.71
C ASN A 40 -10.50 5.88 -5.84
N ALA A 41 -10.29 4.98 -6.80
CA ALA A 41 -11.06 3.75 -6.88
C ALA A 41 -10.56 2.74 -5.83
N TYR A 42 -11.46 1.95 -5.24
CA TYR A 42 -11.04 0.85 -4.38
C TYR A 42 -10.62 -0.35 -5.25
N ASP A 43 -9.32 -0.65 -5.24
CA ASP A 43 -8.72 -1.70 -6.07
C ASP A 43 -8.34 -2.94 -5.24
N GLY A 44 -8.50 -2.88 -3.91
CA GLY A 44 -8.02 -3.85 -2.93
C GLY A 44 -6.94 -3.26 -2.03
N ASN A 45 -6.26 -4.13 -1.26
CA ASN A 45 -5.25 -3.69 -0.31
C ASN A 45 -4.04 -3.04 -1.00
N ILE A 46 -3.74 -1.79 -0.63
CA ILE A 46 -2.70 -1.00 -1.33
C ILE A 46 -1.28 -1.52 -1.15
N PHE A 47 -0.96 -2.21 -0.05
CA PHE A 47 0.41 -2.72 0.19
C PHE A 47 0.68 -3.98 -0.62
N SER A 48 -0.34 -4.83 -0.75
CA SER A 48 -0.28 -6.01 -1.62
C SER A 48 -0.17 -5.62 -3.10
N LEU A 49 -0.91 -4.58 -3.51
CA LEU A 49 -1.02 -4.19 -4.90
C LEU A 49 0.06 -3.20 -5.36
N TYR A 50 0.28 -2.10 -4.64
CA TYR A 50 1.13 -1.00 -5.11
C TYR A 50 2.52 -0.98 -4.48
N ALA A 51 2.66 -1.57 -3.30
CA ALA A 51 3.95 -1.64 -2.59
C ALA A 51 4.69 -2.97 -2.82
N GLY A 52 4.00 -4.02 -3.28
CA GLY A 52 4.57 -5.35 -3.48
C GLY A 52 4.92 -6.09 -2.19
N ASP A 53 4.42 -5.62 -1.03
CA ASP A 53 4.65 -6.20 0.29
C ASP A 53 3.31 -6.48 0.99
N GLY A 54 2.65 -7.56 0.57
CA GLY A 54 1.40 -8.00 1.18
C GLY A 54 1.54 -8.49 2.62
N ALA A 55 2.76 -8.71 3.12
CA ALA A 55 3.00 -9.11 4.50
C ALA A 55 2.98 -7.92 5.48
N MET A 56 2.86 -6.70 4.95
CA MET A 56 2.74 -5.48 5.76
C MET A 56 1.34 -5.32 6.38
N VAL A 57 0.33 -6.01 5.84
CA VAL A 57 -1.05 -6.00 6.34
C VAL A 57 -1.57 -7.45 6.44
N PRO A 58 -1.91 -7.96 7.64
CA PRO A 58 -1.95 -7.23 8.91
C PRO A 58 -0.56 -6.93 9.50
N PRO A 59 -0.44 -5.91 10.37
CA PRO A 59 0.79 -5.65 11.12
C PRO A 59 1.24 -6.86 11.94
N ARG A 60 2.56 -6.99 12.12
CA ARG A 60 3.14 -8.10 12.90
C ARG A 60 2.91 -7.98 14.40
N ASN A 61 2.91 -6.75 14.92
CA ASN A 61 2.77 -6.42 16.33
C ASN A 61 1.74 -5.30 16.50
N SER A 62 1.05 -5.28 17.65
CA SER A 62 0.19 -4.15 18.03
C SER A 62 1.02 -3.02 18.65
N LEU A 63 0.49 -1.80 18.67
CA LEU A 63 1.12 -0.66 19.35
C LEU A 63 1.37 -0.95 20.83
N ALA A 64 0.38 -1.54 21.50
CA ALA A 64 0.51 -1.95 22.90
C ALA A 64 1.68 -2.93 23.11
N ASP A 65 1.89 -3.88 22.20
CA ASP A 65 3.03 -4.81 22.27
C ASP A 65 4.36 -4.08 22.08
N SER A 66 4.45 -3.21 21.08
CA SER A 66 5.67 -2.43 20.78
C SER A 66 6.10 -1.57 21.96
N LEU A 67 5.15 -0.88 22.59
CA LEU A 67 5.40 -0.05 23.78
C LEU A 67 5.86 -0.91 24.97
N ARG A 68 5.22 -2.06 25.22
CA ARG A 68 5.65 -2.98 26.29
C ARG A 68 7.05 -3.53 26.06
N GLN A 69 7.42 -3.78 24.82
CA GLN A 69 8.77 -4.24 24.44
C GLN A 69 9.78 -3.11 24.32
N ARG A 70 9.38 -1.85 24.56
CA ARG A 70 10.20 -0.64 24.39
C ARG A 70 10.81 -0.54 22.99
N ARG A 71 10.06 -1.00 21.99
CA ARG A 71 10.42 -0.90 20.58
C ARG A 71 9.79 0.38 20.00
N PRO A 72 10.55 1.17 19.20
CA PRO A 72 9.97 2.28 18.46
C PRO A 72 8.88 1.77 17.53
N ALA A 73 7.83 2.58 17.35
CA ALA A 73 6.69 2.22 16.52
C ALA A 73 6.44 3.30 15.48
N VAL A 74 6.13 2.88 14.25
CA VAL A 74 5.68 3.73 13.16
C VAL A 74 4.22 3.39 12.89
N LEU A 75 3.31 4.28 13.24
CA LEU A 75 1.90 4.17 12.88
C LEU A 75 1.71 4.81 11.51
N ALA A 76 1.26 4.04 10.53
CA ALA A 76 0.96 4.53 9.19
C ALA A 76 -0.53 4.37 8.90
N PHE A 77 -1.26 5.47 9.00
CA PHE A 77 -2.69 5.53 8.73
C PHE A 77 -2.92 5.73 7.24
N TYR A 78 -3.72 4.85 6.63
CA TYR A 78 -3.98 4.86 5.21
C TYR A 78 -5.45 4.55 4.92
N LEU A 79 -5.83 4.78 3.67
CA LEU A 79 -7.12 4.40 3.12
C LEU A 79 -6.89 3.76 1.75
N ASP A 80 -7.54 2.63 1.48
CA ASP A 80 -7.25 1.81 0.31
C ASP A 80 -7.68 2.46 -1.01
N ASP A 81 -8.72 3.30 -0.97
CA ASP A 81 -9.24 4.05 -2.11
C ASP A 81 -8.65 5.47 -2.19
N SER A 82 -7.58 5.79 -1.47
CA SER A 82 -6.91 7.10 -1.57
C SER A 82 -5.73 7.04 -2.53
N SER A 83 -5.78 7.81 -3.62
CA SER A 83 -4.67 7.92 -4.58
C SER A 83 -3.37 8.41 -3.93
N ASP A 84 -3.45 9.24 -2.88
CA ASP A 84 -2.28 9.65 -2.13
C ASP A 84 -1.67 8.50 -1.33
N CYS A 85 -2.51 7.67 -0.68
CA CYS A 85 -2.06 6.47 0.02
C CYS A 85 -1.45 5.46 -0.96
N LYS A 86 -2.08 5.22 -2.12
CA LYS A 86 -1.55 4.35 -3.18
C LYS A 86 -0.16 4.80 -3.65
N ARG A 87 0.05 6.11 -3.83
CA ARG A 87 1.36 6.68 -4.20
C ARG A 87 2.41 6.55 -3.10
N PHE A 88 1.98 6.59 -1.84
CA PHE A 88 2.86 6.56 -0.67
C PHE A 88 3.23 5.14 -0.21
N ALA A 89 2.43 4.13 -0.56
CA ALA A 89 2.63 2.74 -0.13
C ALA A 89 4.04 2.17 -0.42
N PRO A 90 4.68 2.43 -1.57
CA PRO A 90 6.07 2.02 -1.80
C PRO A 90 7.07 2.59 -0.79
N THR A 91 6.89 3.84 -0.36
CA THR A 91 7.76 4.48 0.65
C THR A 91 7.65 3.76 1.99
N LEU A 92 6.43 3.43 2.41
CA LEU A 92 6.19 2.70 3.65
C LEU A 92 6.73 1.26 3.59
N SER A 93 6.57 0.56 2.47
CA SER A 93 7.13 -0.78 2.31
C SER A 93 8.66 -0.76 2.34
N ARG A 94 9.29 0.23 1.71
CA ARG A 94 10.74 0.40 1.79
C ARG A 94 11.22 0.66 3.23
N LEU A 95 10.55 1.58 3.93
CA LEU A 95 10.84 1.85 5.35
C LEU A 95 10.70 0.58 6.20
N ASN A 96 9.63 -0.19 6.01
CA ASN A 96 9.44 -1.47 6.70
C ASN A 96 10.56 -2.46 6.38
N GLY A 97 10.95 -2.59 5.11
CA GLY A 97 12.06 -3.43 4.68
C GLY A 97 13.38 -3.09 5.37
N GLU A 98 13.67 -1.80 5.52
CA GLU A 98 14.91 -1.28 6.13
C GLU A 98 14.89 -1.36 7.67
N PHE A 99 13.73 -1.13 8.32
CA PHE A 99 13.66 -0.99 9.78
C PHE A 99 12.93 -2.09 10.55
N ARG A 100 12.30 -3.08 9.90
CA ARG A 100 11.48 -4.10 10.61
C ARG A 100 12.17 -4.81 11.78
N THR A 101 13.50 -4.91 11.75
CA THR A 101 14.29 -5.51 12.83
C THR A 101 14.41 -4.55 14.03
N GLY A 102 14.56 -3.25 13.78
CA GLY A 102 14.79 -2.22 14.79
C GLY A 102 13.54 -1.50 15.31
N ALA A 103 12.45 -1.51 14.54
CA ALA A 103 11.19 -0.85 14.86
C ALA A 103 10.00 -1.66 14.34
N ASP A 104 8.81 -1.37 14.85
CA ASP A 104 7.55 -1.90 14.35
C ASP A 104 6.88 -0.91 13.42
N VAL A 105 6.69 -1.29 12.15
CA VAL A 105 5.87 -0.52 11.21
C VAL A 105 4.47 -1.11 11.18
N ILE A 106 3.50 -0.32 11.62
CA ILE A 106 2.11 -0.71 11.87
C ILE A 106 1.23 0.07 10.90
N ALA A 107 0.94 -0.53 9.75
CA ALA A 107 0.02 0.02 8.76
C ALA A 107 -1.43 -0.25 9.16
N LEU A 108 -2.25 0.80 9.24
CA LEU A 108 -3.63 0.76 9.73
C LEU A 108 -4.57 1.42 8.74
N SER A 109 -5.55 0.66 8.25
CA SER A 109 -6.65 1.24 7.48
C SER A 109 -7.54 2.07 8.41
N THR A 110 -7.83 3.31 8.04
CA THR A 110 -8.69 4.19 8.85
C THR A 110 -10.13 3.71 8.93
N ASP A 111 -10.60 2.91 7.97
CA ASP A 111 -11.92 2.28 8.00
C ASP A 111 -12.08 1.25 9.13
N SER A 112 -10.94 0.71 9.59
CA SER A 112 -10.89 -0.30 10.65
C SER A 112 -10.51 0.28 12.01
N LEU A 113 -10.31 1.60 12.11
CA LEU A 113 -9.99 2.23 13.39
C LEU A 113 -11.23 2.35 14.25
N ASP A 114 -11.10 1.94 15.50
CA ASP A 114 -12.13 2.19 16.51
C ASP A 114 -12.27 3.70 16.76
N PRO A 115 -13.47 4.17 17.15
CA PRO A 115 -13.68 5.56 17.55
C PRO A 115 -12.69 6.00 18.65
N VAL A 116 -12.23 7.25 18.55
CA VAL A 116 -11.18 7.83 19.43
C VAL A 116 -11.66 8.05 20.86
N GLU A 117 -12.97 7.96 21.13
CA GLU A 117 -13.55 8.22 22.45
C GLU A 117 -12.84 7.38 23.53
N ASP A 118 -12.15 8.07 24.45
CA ASP A 118 -11.34 7.49 25.53
C ASP A 118 -10.19 6.55 25.10
N ALA A 119 -9.68 6.70 23.86
CA ALA A 119 -8.54 5.92 23.40
C ALA A 119 -7.30 6.15 24.28
N SER A 120 -6.74 5.08 24.83
CA SER A 120 -5.49 5.10 25.59
C SER A 120 -4.29 5.37 24.67
N PRO A 121 -3.17 5.95 25.14
CA PRO A 121 -1.96 6.17 24.34
C PRO A 121 -1.30 4.90 23.76
N ASP A 122 -1.74 3.71 24.13
CA ASP A 122 -1.34 2.43 23.52
C ASP A 122 -2.32 1.92 22.43
N ASN A 123 -3.42 2.63 22.21
CA ASN A 123 -4.32 2.45 21.08
C ASN A 123 -3.92 3.38 19.92
N PRO A 124 -3.69 2.87 18.69
CA PRO A 124 -3.34 3.70 17.55
C PRO A 124 -4.33 4.84 17.25
N ALA A 125 -5.62 4.64 17.50
CA ALA A 125 -6.66 5.65 17.26
C ALA A 125 -6.39 6.96 18.03
N TYR A 126 -5.68 6.91 19.16
CA TYR A 126 -5.25 8.08 19.92
C TYR A 126 -4.42 9.09 19.10
N TYR A 127 -3.66 8.61 18.11
CA TYR A 127 -2.73 9.43 17.34
C TYR A 127 -3.28 9.87 15.98
N TRP A 128 -4.40 9.31 15.54
CA TRP A 128 -4.96 9.65 14.23
C TRP A 128 -5.73 10.97 14.28
N ARG A 129 -5.40 11.90 13.37
CA ARG A 129 -5.97 13.25 13.33
C ARG A 129 -6.97 13.45 12.19
N GLY A 130 -7.50 12.36 11.64
CA GLY A 130 -8.45 12.41 10.52
C GLY A 130 -7.80 12.68 9.16
N LEU A 131 -6.48 12.45 9.02
CA LEU A 131 -5.73 12.68 7.79
C LEU A 131 -5.21 11.35 7.22
N VAL A 132 -5.15 11.24 5.89
CA VAL A 132 -4.54 10.11 5.17
C VAL A 132 -3.78 10.58 3.91
N PRO A 133 -2.60 10.01 3.61
CA PRO A 133 -1.80 9.21 4.52
C PRO A 133 -1.31 10.06 5.71
N GLN A 134 -1.24 9.47 6.90
CA GLN A 134 -0.63 10.09 8.08
C GLN A 134 0.37 9.10 8.69
N VAL A 135 1.54 9.60 9.09
CA VAL A 135 2.57 8.82 9.77
C VAL A 135 2.87 9.45 11.12
N VAL A 136 2.89 8.61 12.16
CA VAL A 136 3.32 8.96 13.51
C VAL A 136 4.45 8.02 13.92
N ILE A 137 5.60 8.58 14.31
CA ILE A 137 6.74 7.81 14.83
C ILE A 137 6.82 8.03 16.33
N LEU A 138 6.80 6.93 17.06
CA LEU A 138 6.93 6.87 18.51
C LEU A 138 8.31 6.33 18.88
N ASP A 139 8.96 6.97 19.84
CA ASP A 139 10.21 6.48 20.43
C ASP A 139 9.97 5.26 21.35
N ARG A 140 11.04 4.75 21.94
CA ARG A 140 11.02 3.59 22.86
C ARG A 140 10.23 3.81 24.15
N ASP A 141 9.93 5.06 24.48
CA ASP A 141 9.12 5.47 25.63
C ASP A 141 7.68 5.83 25.24
N GLY A 142 7.32 5.71 23.96
CA GLY A 142 6.00 6.08 23.44
C GLY A 142 5.81 7.58 23.20
N ARG A 143 6.89 8.38 23.19
CA ARG A 143 6.80 9.81 22.86
C ARG A 143 6.81 10.00 21.35
N VAL A 144 6.03 10.95 20.87
CA VAL A 144 5.96 11.32 19.46
C VAL A 144 7.24 12.01 19.02
N ALA A 145 8.00 11.36 18.12
CA ALA A 145 9.17 11.91 17.45
C ALA A 145 8.82 12.57 16.10
N LEU A 146 7.78 12.08 15.43
CA LEU A 146 7.24 12.65 14.19
C LEU A 146 5.73 12.44 14.14
N ASP A 147 4.99 13.46 13.66
CA ASP A 147 3.58 13.35 13.27
C ASP A 147 3.36 14.23 12.04
N ARG A 148 3.21 13.59 10.87
CA ARG A 148 3.06 14.28 9.58
C ARG A 148 2.04 13.57 8.70
N ALA A 149 1.44 14.32 7.78
CA ALA A 149 0.53 13.81 6.76
C ALA A 149 1.04 14.11 5.35
N GLY A 150 0.55 13.34 4.38
CA GLY A 150 0.85 13.47 2.95
C GLY A 150 2.07 12.65 2.51
N GLN A 151 2.64 13.04 1.37
CA GLN A 151 3.82 12.40 0.78
C GLN A 151 5.09 12.82 1.54
N ILE A 152 5.46 12.04 2.56
CA ILE A 152 6.65 12.32 3.36
C ILE A 152 7.88 11.71 2.66
N PRO A 153 8.97 12.46 2.45
CA PRO A 153 10.20 11.89 1.92
C PRO A 153 10.70 10.72 2.79
N LEU A 154 11.25 9.67 2.17
CA LEU A 154 11.71 8.50 2.91
C LEU A 154 12.80 8.88 3.92
N GLU A 155 13.68 9.82 3.56
CA GLU A 155 14.81 10.25 4.38
C GLU A 155 14.34 10.95 5.66
N ASP A 156 13.24 11.72 5.58
CA ASP A 156 12.65 12.37 6.74
C ASP A 156 12.13 11.32 7.75
N LEU A 157 11.58 10.21 7.24
CA LEU A 157 11.11 9.09 8.05
C LEU A 157 12.29 8.30 8.65
N GLU A 158 13.29 7.96 7.83
CA GLU A 158 14.52 7.28 8.23
C GLU A 158 15.24 8.08 9.33
N GLN A 159 15.41 9.39 9.14
CA GLN A 159 16.09 10.26 10.10
C GLN A 159 15.32 10.35 11.42
N SER A 160 14.00 10.52 11.35
CA SER A 160 13.15 10.58 12.54
C SER A 160 13.16 9.26 13.30
N LEU A 161 13.12 8.14 12.58
CA LEU A 161 13.16 6.80 13.15
C LEU A 161 14.54 6.48 13.73
N SER A 162 15.63 6.91 13.11
CA SER A 162 16.99 6.82 13.64
C SER A 162 17.10 7.53 14.99
N VAL A 163 16.61 8.77 15.09
CA VAL A 163 16.58 9.52 16.34
C VAL A 163 15.69 8.84 17.40
N ALA A 164 14.48 8.42 17.02
CA ALA A 164 13.53 7.78 17.94
C ALA A 164 14.00 6.40 18.43
N SER A 165 14.72 5.67 17.58
CA SER A 165 15.24 4.33 17.87
C SER A 165 16.62 4.35 18.49
N GLY A 166 17.39 5.43 18.35
CA GLY A 166 18.82 5.45 18.67
C GLY A 166 19.66 4.53 17.76
N LEU A 167 19.13 4.10 16.62
CA LEU A 167 19.85 3.29 15.63
C LEU A 167 20.56 4.22 14.64
N GLU A 168 21.84 3.98 14.42
CA GLU A 168 22.59 4.70 13.40
C GLU A 168 22.13 4.27 12.00
N LEU A 169 21.92 5.26 11.13
CA LEU A 169 21.68 5.01 9.71
C LEU A 169 23.00 4.56 9.06
N PRO A 170 23.01 3.44 8.31
CA PRO A 170 24.13 3.10 7.45
C PRO A 170 24.48 4.27 6.52
N GLU A 171 25.76 4.48 6.24
CA GLU A 171 26.25 5.61 5.42
C GLU A 171 25.55 5.72 4.06
N ALA A 172 25.18 4.57 3.48
CA ALA A 172 24.43 4.47 2.23
C ALA A 172 23.01 5.08 2.31
N MET A 173 22.43 5.22 3.51
CA MET A 173 21.13 5.87 3.75
C MET A 173 21.26 7.36 4.10
N THR A 174 22.46 7.84 4.41
CA THR A 174 22.69 9.24 4.78
C THR A 174 22.94 10.13 3.56
N HIS A 175 23.30 9.54 2.42
CA HIS A 175 23.64 10.24 1.19
C HIS A 175 22.59 10.00 0.09
N GLY A 176 22.34 11.02 -0.74
CA GLY A 176 21.41 10.95 -1.86
C GLY A 176 19.93 11.16 -1.47
N ARG A 177 19.12 11.55 -2.44
CA ARG A 177 17.66 11.60 -2.32
C ARG A 177 17.03 10.40 -2.98
N THR A 178 15.95 9.92 -2.40
CA THR A 178 15.12 8.87 -2.94
C THR A 178 14.06 9.45 -3.87
N ARG A 179 13.63 8.62 -4.82
CA ARG A 179 12.53 8.92 -5.71
C ARG A 179 11.76 7.64 -5.99
N ALA A 180 10.45 7.76 -6.14
CA ALA A 180 9.64 6.66 -6.66
C ALA A 180 9.92 6.49 -8.16
N MET A 181 10.37 5.30 -8.55
CA MET A 181 10.56 4.88 -9.94
C MET A 181 9.49 3.85 -10.29
N ALA A 182 8.67 4.15 -11.30
CA ALA A 182 7.68 3.19 -11.79
C ALA A 182 8.41 1.95 -12.35
N VAL A 183 8.04 0.77 -11.85
CA VAL A 183 8.52 -0.52 -12.37
C VAL A 183 7.57 -1.01 -13.46
N ASN A 184 6.26 -0.82 -13.25
CA ASN A 184 5.20 -1.09 -14.21
C ASN A 184 4.03 -0.10 -14.00
N GLU A 185 2.88 -0.33 -14.64
CA GLU A 185 1.71 0.57 -14.53
C GLU A 185 1.11 0.64 -13.12
N ILE A 186 1.34 -0.39 -12.30
CA ILE A 186 0.79 -0.53 -10.95
C ILE A 186 1.85 -0.21 -9.91
N ASN A 187 3.06 -0.75 -10.04
CA ASN A 187 4.09 -0.74 -8.99
C ASN A 187 5.11 0.35 -9.23
N ALA A 188 5.54 0.97 -8.13
CA ALA A 188 6.72 1.79 -8.10
C ALA A 188 7.66 1.29 -7.01
N GLU A 189 8.95 1.41 -7.24
CA GLU A 189 9.98 1.16 -6.25
C GLU A 189 10.57 2.50 -5.83
N VAL A 190 10.73 2.72 -4.52
CA VAL A 190 11.50 3.88 -4.05
C VAL A 190 12.96 3.52 -4.21
N VAL A 191 13.73 4.30 -4.98
CA VAL A 191 15.16 4.07 -5.24
C VAL A 191 15.95 5.29 -4.82
N ARG A 192 17.10 5.07 -4.17
CA ARG A 192 18.05 6.12 -3.77
C ARG A 192 18.94 6.49 -4.95
N ALA A 193 19.03 7.79 -5.25
CA ALA A 193 19.96 8.28 -6.27
C ALA A 193 21.41 7.99 -5.85
N PRO A 194 22.28 7.61 -6.81
CA PRO A 194 23.71 7.39 -6.54
C PRO A 194 24.43 8.67 -6.12
#